data_AF-A0A127SYB9-F1
#
_entry.id   AF-A0A127SYB9-F1
#
_cell.length_a   1.000
_cell.length_b   1.000
_cell.length_c   1.000
_cell.angle_alpha   90.00
_cell.angle_beta   90.00
_cell.angle_gamma   90.00
#
_symmetry.space_group_name_H-M   'P 1'
#
loop_
_entity.id
_entity.type
_entity.pdbx_description
1 polymer ?
#
loop_
_entity_poly.entity_id
_entity_poly.type
_entity_poly.pdbx_seq_one_letter_code
_entity_poly.pdbx_strand_id
1 'polypeptide(L)'
;NVKNSQFAQPLFEFSGACAGCGETPYIKNITQLFGDRMMIANATGCSSIYGASFPASPYCTNAQGHGPAWQNSLFEDNAEFGLGMKIGSDRARETVANLMTAALDCDKCPDEVKALFRQWLENKE
;
A
#
# COMPACT_ATOMS: atom_id res chain seq x y z
N ASN A 1 8.33 -3.52 17.87
CA ASN A 1 9.59 -4.03 18.47
C ASN A 1 10.48 -4.54 17.34
N VAL A 2 11.78 -4.23 17.36
CA VAL A 2 12.74 -4.55 16.28
C VAL A 2 12.79 -6.06 15.98
N LYS A 3 12.80 -6.92 16.99
CA LYS A 3 12.83 -8.37 16.81
C LYS A 3 11.60 -8.86 16.05
N ASN A 4 10.42 -8.39 16.44
CA ASN A 4 9.17 -8.83 15.85
C ASN A 4 8.99 -8.33 14.40
N SER A 5 9.49 -7.13 14.06
CA SER A 5 9.40 -6.68 12.66
C SER A 5 10.22 -7.57 11.72
N GLN A 6 11.27 -8.23 12.21
CA GLN A 6 12.06 -9.16 11.40
C GLN A 6 11.42 -10.55 11.24
N PHE A 7 10.36 -10.86 11.98
CA PHE A 7 9.54 -12.05 11.72
C PHE A 7 8.42 -11.80 10.70
N ALA A 8 8.10 -10.55 10.41
CA ALA A 8 7.21 -10.21 9.30
C ALA A 8 7.94 -10.41 7.96
N GLN A 9 7.21 -10.93 6.97
CA GLN A 9 7.74 -11.12 5.63
C GLN A 9 8.23 -9.78 5.06
N PRO A 10 9.48 -9.67 4.59
CA PRO A 10 9.92 -8.52 3.81
C PRO A 10 9.21 -8.53 2.45
N LEU A 11 8.64 -7.40 2.04
CA LEU A 11 8.00 -7.24 0.72
C LEU A 11 8.85 -6.37 -0.22
N PHE A 12 10.14 -6.29 0.08
CA PHE A 12 11.19 -5.71 -0.74
C PHE A 12 12.45 -6.55 -0.55
N GLU A 13 12.84 -7.30 -1.58
CA GLU A 13 13.91 -8.30 -1.51
C GLU A 13 14.71 -8.38 -2.81
N PHE A 14 15.99 -8.74 -2.71
CA PHE A 14 16.88 -9.01 -3.84
C PHE A 14 16.95 -7.89 -4.91
N SER A 15 16.96 -6.63 -4.47
CA SER A 15 17.11 -5.48 -5.38
C SER A 15 18.51 -5.40 -5.99
N GLY A 16 18.63 -4.69 -7.12
CA GLY A 16 19.90 -4.42 -7.79
C GLY A 16 20.76 -3.32 -7.13
N ALA A 17 20.51 -2.99 -5.86
CA ALA A 17 21.27 -1.98 -5.15
C ALA A 17 22.71 -2.45 -4.85
N CYS A 18 23.61 -1.50 -4.61
CA CYS A 18 25.00 -1.80 -4.24
C CYS A 18 25.09 -2.65 -2.95
N ALA A 19 26.17 -3.42 -2.83
CA ALA A 19 26.48 -4.14 -1.60
C ALA A 19 26.61 -3.15 -0.41
N GLY A 20 25.82 -3.37 0.64
CA GLY A 20 25.78 -2.47 1.80
C GLY A 20 25.09 -1.12 1.54
N CYS A 21 24.23 -1.02 0.52
CA CYS A 21 23.43 0.18 0.26
C CYS A 21 22.67 0.63 1.51
N GLY A 22 22.83 1.90 1.89
CA GLY A 22 22.20 2.48 3.08
C GLY A 22 20.69 2.73 2.96
N GLU A 23 20.10 2.67 1.76
CA GLU A 23 18.68 2.99 1.55
C GLU A 23 17.76 1.78 1.77
N THR A 24 18.14 0.63 1.19
CA THR A 24 17.29 -0.57 1.12
C THR A 24 16.84 -1.14 2.47
N PRO A 25 17.62 -1.10 3.58
CA PRO A 25 17.15 -1.58 4.87
C PRO A 25 15.95 -0.80 5.42
N TYR A 26 15.82 0.49 5.08
CA TYR A 26 14.68 1.31 5.48
C TYR A 26 13.42 0.92 4.72
N ILE A 27 13.51 0.78 3.39
CA ILE A 27 12.39 0.35 2.54
C ILE A 27 11.91 -1.03 2.99
N LYS A 28 12.82 -1.99 3.18
CA LYS A 28 12.50 -3.33 3.69
C LYS A 28 11.69 -3.25 4.98
N ASN A 29 12.16 -2.50 5.97
CA ASN A 29 11.49 -2.40 7.27
C ASN A 29 10.09 -1.76 7.16
N ILE A 30 9.95 -0.69 6.35
CA ILE A 30 8.64 -0.08 6.07
C ILE A 30 7.68 -1.11 5.48
N THR A 31 8.13 -1.93 4.53
CA THR A 31 7.30 -2.96 3.92
C THR A 31 6.89 -4.07 4.89
N GLN A 32 7.75 -4.39 5.88
CA GLN A 32 7.42 -5.36 6.93
C GLN A 32 6.33 -4.86 7.90
N LEU A 33 6.14 -3.55 8.00
CA LEU A 33 5.14 -2.94 8.88
C LEU A 33 3.83 -2.61 8.14
N PHE A 34 3.93 -2.15 6.89
CA PHE A 34 2.79 -1.56 6.16
C PHE A 34 2.61 -2.11 4.74
N GLY A 35 3.50 -3.00 4.29
CA GLY A 35 3.57 -3.43 2.89
C GLY A 35 2.31 -4.12 2.36
N ASP A 36 1.50 -4.72 3.23
CA ASP A 36 0.23 -5.38 2.89
C ASP A 36 -0.83 -4.40 2.33
N ARG A 37 -0.70 -3.09 2.59
CA ARG A 37 -1.73 -2.09 2.24
C ARG A 37 -1.17 -0.72 1.81
N MET A 38 0.09 -0.64 1.43
CA MET A 38 0.73 0.62 1.07
C MET A 38 0.78 0.85 -0.45
N MET A 39 0.77 2.12 -0.83
CA MET A 39 1.15 2.57 -2.17
C MET A 39 2.46 3.34 -2.08
N ILE A 40 3.32 3.21 -3.09
CA ILE A 40 4.61 3.89 -3.16
C ILE A 40 4.62 4.76 -4.42
N ALA A 41 4.58 6.08 -4.22
CA ALA A 41 5.04 7.05 -5.21
C ALA A 41 6.56 7.24 -5.01
N ASN A 42 7.35 6.81 -5.99
CA ASN A 42 8.80 6.84 -5.93
C ASN A 42 9.36 7.87 -6.91
N ALA A 43 10.17 8.82 -6.43
CA ALA A 43 10.86 9.77 -7.29
C ALA A 43 11.91 9.05 -8.15
N THR A 44 12.25 9.64 -9.30
CA THR A 44 13.36 9.11 -10.10
C THR A 44 14.69 9.27 -9.36
N GLY A 45 15.47 8.21 -9.25
CA GLY A 45 16.75 8.21 -8.54
C GLY A 45 17.22 6.80 -8.23
N CYS A 46 18.20 6.63 -7.33
CA CYS A 46 18.68 5.30 -6.95
C CYS A 46 17.53 4.36 -6.57
N SER A 47 16.56 4.85 -5.81
CA SER A 47 15.39 4.07 -5.39
C SER A 47 14.48 3.60 -6.53
N SER A 48 14.33 4.37 -7.60
CA SER A 48 13.59 3.87 -8.77
C SER A 48 14.44 2.92 -9.61
N ILE A 49 15.76 3.11 -9.66
CA ILE A 49 16.67 2.21 -10.38
C ILE A 49 16.71 0.84 -9.73
N TYR A 50 17.07 0.73 -8.44
CA TYR A 50 17.08 -0.59 -7.81
C TYR A 50 15.65 -1.10 -7.54
N GLY A 51 14.64 -0.23 -7.57
CA GLY A 51 13.24 -0.55 -7.26
C GLY A 51 12.39 -1.04 -8.43
N ALA A 52 12.74 -0.71 -9.68
CA ALA A 52 11.96 -1.12 -10.85
C ALA A 52 12.74 -1.09 -12.18
N SER A 53 14.03 -1.44 -12.19
CA SER A 53 14.76 -1.63 -13.46
C SER A 53 14.36 -2.94 -14.13
N PHE A 54 13.59 -2.84 -15.22
CA PHE A 54 13.14 -4.00 -15.99
C PHE A 54 14.32 -4.93 -16.35
N PRO A 55 14.14 -6.27 -16.26
CA PRO A 55 12.89 -7.00 -16.03
C PRO A 55 12.58 -7.37 -14.57
N ALA A 56 13.45 -7.00 -13.62
CA ALA A 56 13.32 -7.47 -12.23
C ALA A 56 12.55 -6.46 -11.37
N SER A 57 11.65 -6.97 -10.53
CA SER A 57 10.99 -6.19 -9.47
C SER A 57 11.38 -6.78 -8.11
N PRO A 58 12.01 -6.01 -7.20
CA PRO A 58 12.28 -6.44 -5.84
C PRO A 58 11.07 -6.35 -4.91
N TYR A 59 10.01 -5.63 -5.31
CA TYR A 59 8.76 -5.60 -4.57
C TYR A 59 7.97 -6.88 -4.87
N CYS A 60 7.53 -7.56 -3.83
CA CYS A 60 6.78 -8.82 -3.92
C CYS A 60 5.49 -8.78 -3.09
N THR A 61 4.67 -9.81 -3.25
CA THR A 61 3.43 -9.99 -2.49
C THR A 61 3.66 -10.95 -1.33
N ASN A 62 2.82 -10.83 -0.30
CA ASN A 62 2.74 -11.79 0.78
C ASN A 62 1.97 -13.06 0.35
N ALA A 63 1.83 -14.01 1.27
CA ALA A 63 1.11 -15.26 1.01
C ALA A 63 -0.38 -15.08 0.63
N GLN A 64 -0.99 -13.93 0.92
CA GLN A 64 -2.37 -13.59 0.51
C GLN A 64 -2.43 -12.89 -0.86
N GLY A 65 -1.28 -12.64 -1.49
CA GLY A 65 -1.19 -11.94 -2.77
C GLY A 65 -1.22 -10.41 -2.64
N HIS A 66 -1.14 -9.86 -1.42
CA HIS A 66 -1.09 -8.41 -1.19
C HIS A 66 0.35 -7.91 -1.07
N GLY A 67 0.62 -6.71 -1.57
CA GLY A 67 1.94 -6.10 -1.45
C GLY A 67 1.94 -4.64 -1.87
N PRO A 68 3.10 -3.97 -1.80
CA PRO A 68 3.20 -2.57 -2.16
C PRO A 68 2.84 -2.33 -3.63
N ALA A 69 1.84 -1.48 -3.88
CA ALA A 69 1.60 -0.97 -5.23
C ALA A 69 2.64 0.13 -5.51
N TRP A 70 3.56 -0.12 -6.43
CA TRP A 70 4.70 0.77 -6.69
C TRP A 70 4.59 1.48 -8.03
N GLN A 71 4.92 2.77 -8.08
CA GLN A 71 5.01 3.52 -9.33
C GLN A 71 6.03 4.67 -9.19
N ASN A 72 6.81 4.92 -10.25
CA ASN A 72 7.67 6.09 -10.45
C ASN A 72 7.15 6.95 -11.61
N SER A 73 6.66 8.16 -11.31
CA SER A 73 6.19 9.11 -12.31
C SER A 73 7.40 9.79 -12.97
N LEU A 74 7.81 10.96 -12.46
CA LEU A 74 9.00 11.66 -12.89
C LEU A 74 9.90 11.97 -11.70
N PHE A 75 10.95 12.74 -11.95
CA PHE A 75 11.89 13.12 -10.91
C PHE A 75 11.31 14.22 -10.02
N GLU A 76 10.63 15.18 -10.65
CA GLU A 76 10.20 16.46 -10.10
C GLU A 76 8.80 16.46 -9.49
N ASP A 77 7.99 15.43 -9.74
CA ASP A 77 6.53 15.42 -9.43
C ASP A 77 6.12 14.38 -8.38
N ASN A 78 7.09 13.79 -7.66
CA ASN A 78 6.83 12.65 -6.80
C ASN A 78 5.80 12.93 -5.70
N ALA A 79 5.83 14.13 -5.11
CA ALA A 79 4.96 14.48 -4.00
C ALA A 79 3.52 14.69 -4.49
N GLU A 80 3.36 15.39 -5.61
CA GLU A 80 2.10 15.67 -6.28
C GLU A 80 1.47 14.38 -6.82
N PHE A 81 2.30 13.48 -7.33
CA PHE A 81 1.87 12.16 -7.78
C PHE A 81 1.35 11.32 -6.60
N GLY A 82 2.08 11.28 -5.49
CA GLY A 82 1.63 10.64 -4.25
C GLY A 82 0.35 11.27 -3.67
N LEU A 83 0.21 12.60 -3.76
CA LEU A 83 -1.03 13.29 -3.39
C LEU A 83 -2.20 12.85 -4.27
N GLY A 84 -1.99 12.70 -5.58
CA GLY A 84 -2.97 12.15 -6.51
C GLY A 84 -3.43 10.75 -6.12
N MET A 85 -2.48 9.86 -5.75
CA MET A 85 -2.82 8.52 -5.23
C MET A 85 -3.70 8.58 -3.98
N LYS A 86 -3.41 9.49 -3.03
CA LYS A 86 -4.21 9.66 -1.80
C LYS A 86 -5.63 10.11 -2.13
N ILE A 87 -5.77 11.17 -2.95
CA ILE A 87 -7.08 11.71 -3.35
C ILE A 87 -7.89 10.63 -4.08
N GLY A 88 -7.27 9.87 -4.98
CA GLY A 88 -7.91 8.76 -5.69
C GLY A 88 -8.39 7.65 -4.74
N SER A 89 -7.53 7.23 -3.81
CA SER A 89 -7.88 6.24 -2.78
C SER A 89 -9.03 6.72 -1.89
N ASP A 90 -9.01 7.97 -1.45
CA ASP A 90 -10.06 8.54 -0.60
C ASP A 90 -11.39 8.57 -1.34
N ARG A 91 -11.39 8.97 -2.61
CA ARG A 91 -12.60 8.99 -3.43
C ARG A 91 -13.16 7.59 -3.64
N ALA A 92 -12.30 6.58 -3.84
CA ALA A 92 -12.72 5.18 -3.92
C ALA A 92 -13.34 4.70 -2.60
N ARG A 93 -12.70 4.98 -1.45
CA ARG A 93 -13.22 4.63 -0.12
C ARG A 93 -14.54 5.34 0.19
N GLU A 94 -14.67 6.60 -0.18
CA GLU A 94 -15.92 7.37 -0.03
C GLU A 94 -17.06 6.76 -0.87
N THR A 95 -16.75 6.30 -2.08
CA THR A 95 -17.74 5.60 -2.92
C THR A 95 -18.25 4.34 -2.23
N VAL A 96 -17.34 3.53 -1.69
CA VAL A 96 -17.71 2.33 -0.91
C VAL A 96 -18.52 2.70 0.33
N ALA A 97 -18.13 3.74 1.06
CA ALA A 97 -18.84 4.23 2.23
C ALA A 97 -20.29 4.63 1.88
N ASN A 98 -20.49 5.36 0.78
CA ASN A 98 -21.83 5.78 0.33
C ASN A 98 -22.70 4.59 -0.05
N LEU A 99 -22.13 3.56 -0.71
CA LEU A 99 -22.83 2.32 -1.02
C LEU A 99 -23.20 1.55 0.24
N MET A 100 -22.31 1.48 1.23
CA MET A 100 -22.58 0.84 2.52
C MET A 100 -23.69 1.57 3.28
N THR A 101 -23.68 2.91 3.31
CA THR A 101 -24.75 3.72 3.93
C THR A 101 -26.09 3.44 3.26
N ALA A 102 -26.16 3.46 1.93
CA ALA A 102 -27.39 3.16 1.20
C ALA A 102 -27.89 1.73 1.48
N ALA A 103 -26.98 0.78 1.69
CA ALA A 103 -27.34 -0.61 2.03
C ALA A 103 -27.87 -0.78 3.46
N LEU A 104 -27.69 0.19 4.36
CA LEU A 104 -28.31 0.14 5.70
C LEU A 104 -29.84 0.27 5.61
N ASP A 105 -30.32 1.07 4.66
CA ASP A 105 -31.75 1.31 4.40
C ASP A 105 -32.39 0.25 3.48
N CYS A 106 -31.62 -0.73 3.02
CA CYS A 106 -32.09 -1.80 2.15
C CYS A 106 -32.84 -2.88 2.94
N ASP A 107 -34.14 -3.05 2.71
CA ASP A 107 -34.97 -4.06 3.40
C ASP A 107 -34.56 -5.51 3.09
N LYS A 108 -33.92 -5.75 1.94
CA LYS A 108 -33.48 -7.08 1.49
C LYS A 108 -32.07 -7.46 1.98
N CYS A 109 -31.40 -6.54 2.66
CA CYS A 109 -30.02 -6.73 3.08
C CYS A 109 -29.98 -7.38 4.47
N PRO A 110 -29.24 -8.49 4.68
CA PRO A 110 -29.20 -9.19 5.96
C PRO A 110 -28.70 -8.29 7.10
N ASP A 111 -29.27 -8.44 8.30
CA ASP A 111 -28.89 -7.64 9.47
C ASP A 111 -27.42 -7.80 9.86
N GLU A 112 -26.84 -8.99 9.64
CA GLU A 112 -25.42 -9.27 9.86
C GLU A 112 -24.52 -8.38 8.97
N VAL A 113 -24.87 -8.24 7.70
CA VAL A 113 -24.13 -7.40 6.75
C VAL A 113 -24.25 -5.92 7.13
N LYS A 114 -25.44 -5.49 7.56
CA LYS A 114 -25.66 -4.11 8.04
C LYS A 114 -24.82 -3.82 9.30
N ALA A 115 -24.68 -4.79 10.20
CA ALA A 115 -23.82 -4.64 11.38
C ALA A 115 -22.35 -4.45 10.99
N LEU A 116 -21.84 -5.24 10.05
CA LEU A 116 -20.47 -5.10 9.53
C LEU A 116 -20.25 -3.77 8.82
N PHE A 117 -21.22 -3.30 8.03
CA PHE A 117 -21.14 -1.99 7.37
C PHE A 117 -21.09 -0.84 8.38
N ARG A 118 -21.90 -0.86 9.44
CA ARG A 118 -21.82 0.14 10.51
C ARG A 118 -20.44 0.14 11.17
N GLN A 119 -19.94 -1.04 11.53
CA GLN A 119 -18.61 -1.17 12.14
C GLN A 119 -17.52 -0.59 11.22
N TRP A 120 -17.56 -0.90 9.93
CA TRP A 120 -16.59 -0.36 8.98
C TRP A 120 -16.72 1.16 8.85
N LEU A 121 -17.93 1.69 8.69
CA LEU A 121 -18.19 3.13 8.55
C LEU A 121 -17.69 3.95 9.74
N GLU A 122 -17.80 3.41 10.95
CA GLU A 122 -17.31 4.04 12.19
C GLU A 122 -15.78 4.02 12.32
N ASN A 123 -15.10 3.07 11.67
CA ASN A 123 -13.66 2.83 11.82
C ASN A 123 -12.88 2.95 10.50
N LYS A 124 -13.44 3.65 9.51
CA LYS A 124 -12.89 3.72 8.15
C LYS A 124 -11.66 4.63 7.98
N GLU A 125 -11.10 5.18 9.05
CA GLU A 125 -9.88 6.01 9.00
C GLU A 125 -8.64 5.23 9.48
#